data_AF-A0A7W4C3I6-F1
#
_entry.id   AF-A0A7W4C3I6-F1
#
_cell.length_a   1.000
_cell.length_b   1.000
_cell.length_c   1.000
_cell.angle_alpha   90.00
_cell.angle_beta   90.00
_cell.angle_gamma   90.00
#
_symmetry.space_group_name_H-M   'P 1'
#
loop_
_entity.id
_entity.type
_entity.pdbx_description
1 polymer ?
#
loop_
_entity_poly.entity_id
_entity_poly.type
_entity_poly.pdbx_seq_one_letter_code
_entity_poly.pdbx_strand_id
1 'polypeptide(L)' 'MTLQLPPLSLYIHIPWCVQKCPYCDFNSHGQNSELPQQQYVDALLADLTQDLAYVQGRKV' A
#
# COMPACT_ATOMS: atom_id res chain seq x y z
N MET A 1 -33.48 8.87 0.08
CA MET A 1 -32.28 8.48 0.86
C MET A 1 -31.06 8.80 0.02
N THR A 2 -30.19 9.69 0.50
CA THR A 2 -28.91 10.00 -0.15
C THR A 2 -27.88 8.98 0.26
N LEU A 3 -27.24 8.31 -0.71
CA LEU A 3 -26.13 7.40 -0.44
C LEU A 3 -24.91 8.23 -0.01
N GLN A 4 -24.37 7.92 1.17
CA GLN A 4 -23.14 8.53 1.69
C GLN A 4 -22.02 7.49 1.62
N LEU A 5 -20.87 7.89 1.07
CA LEU A 5 -19.69 7.03 1.03
C LEU A 5 -19.11 6.85 2.45
N PRO A 6 -18.50 5.69 2.76
CA PRO A 6 -17.80 5.50 4.02
C PRO A 6 -16.61 6.48 4.14
N PRO A 7 -16.09 6.69 5.36
CA PRO A 7 -14.83 7.40 5.58
C PRO A 7 -13.74 6.84 4.67
N LEU A 8 -12.89 7.73 4.15
CA LEU A 8 -11.77 7.34 3.31
C LEU A 8 -10.73 6.62 4.17
N SER A 9 -10.15 5.54 3.65
CA SER A 9 -9.06 4.81 4.29
C SER A 9 -7.95 4.51 3.28
N LEU A 10 -6.73 4.37 3.78
CA LEU A 10 -5.56 4.02 2.99
C LEU A 10 -5.02 2.67 3.45
N TYR A 11 -4.78 1.77 2.51
CA TYR A 11 -4.09 0.51 2.73
C TYR A 11 -2.77 0.54 1.98
N ILE A 12 -1.67 0.24 2.67
CA ILE A 12 -0.33 0.12 2.08
C ILE A 12 0.13 -1.32 2.28
N HIS A 13 0.53 -1.95 1.18
CA HIS A 13 0.98 -3.34 1.19
C HIS A 13 2.51 -3.43 1.23
N ILE A 14 3.09 -3.93 2.33
CA ILE A 14 4.53 -4.15 2.46
C ILE A 14 4.85 -5.61 2.09
N PRO A 15 5.52 -5.87 0.95
CA PRO A 15 5.67 -7.22 0.42
C PRO A 15 6.94 -7.94 0.91
N TRP A 16 7.58 -7.49 1.99
CA TRP A 16 8.84 -8.08 2.47
C TRP A 16 8.72 -8.63 3.88
N CYS A 17 9.39 -9.76 4.10
CA CYS A 17 9.60 -10.35 5.41
C CYS A 17 11.06 -10.80 5.51
N VAL A 18 11.63 -10.83 6.72
CA VAL A 18 12.96 -11.41 6.93
C VAL A 18 13.03 -12.86 6.41
N GLN A 19 11.95 -13.62 6.57
CA GLN A 19 11.80 -14.95 6.00
C GLN A 19 10.33 -15.21 5.64
N LYS A 20 10.09 -15.97 4.57
CA LYS A 20 8.75 -16.43 4.21
C LYS A 20 8.44 -17.74 4.94
N CYS A 21 7.46 -17.71 5.85
CA CYS A 21 7.04 -18.93 6.57
C CYS A 21 6.37 -19.94 5.62
N PRO A 22 6.49 -21.26 5.88
CA PRO A 22 5.94 -22.30 5.00
C PRO A 22 4.40 -22.30 4.93
N TYR A 23 3.73 -21.67 5.91
CA TYR A 23 2.27 -21.50 5.95
C TYR A 23 1.81 -20.11 5.48
N CYS A 24 2.73 -19.23 5.06
CA CYS A 24 2.40 -17.85 4.74
C CYS A 24 1.77 -17.74 3.35
N ASP A 25 0.49 -17.35 3.32
CA ASP A 25 -0.28 -17.06 2.09
C ASP A 25 -0.37 -15.55 1.78
N PHE A 26 0.35 -14.72 2.53
CA PHE A 26 0.48 -13.32 2.17
C PHE A 26 1.34 -13.18 0.91
N ASN A 27 1.02 -12.18 0.09
CA ASN A 27 1.88 -11.75 -1.00
C ASN A 27 3.15 -11.08 -0.42
N SER A 28 4.08 -11.89 0.06
CA SER A 28 5.34 -11.43 0.61
C SER A 28 6.51 -12.25 0.09
N HIS A 29 7.69 -11.66 0.19
CA HIS A 29 8.95 -12.21 -0.27
C HIS A 29 9.97 -12.19 0.88
N GLY A 30 10.70 -13.30 1.02
CA GLY A 30 11.83 -13.36 1.95
C GLY A 30 12.96 -12.48 1.43
N GLN A 31 13.33 -11.44 2.18
CA GLN A 31 14.36 -10.48 1.81
C GLN A 31 15.29 -10.25 3.00
N ASN A 32 16.53 -10.71 2.89
CA ASN A 32 17.54 -10.63 3.94
C ASN A 32 18.60 -9.55 3.69
N SER A 33 18.58 -8.89 2.53
CA SER A 33 19.45 -7.76 2.20
C SER A 33 18.73 -6.43 2.45
N GLU A 34 19.46 -5.33 2.31
CA GLU A 34 18.88 -3.99 2.42
C GLU A 34 17.66 -3.82 1.51
N LEU A 35 16.58 -3.29 2.10
CA LEU A 35 15.35 -3.01 1.39
C LEU A 35 15.50 -1.71 0.58
N PRO A 36 14.98 -1.64 -0.64
CA PRO A 36 14.96 -0.42 -1.45
C PRO A 36 13.88 0.55 -0.94
N GLN A 37 13.96 0.96 0.33
CA GLN A 37 12.92 1.72 1.02
C GLN A 37 12.56 3.01 0.30
N GLN A 38 13.57 3.78 -0.13
CA GLN A 38 13.34 5.04 -0.83
C GLN A 38 12.62 4.83 -2.16
N GLN A 39 13.11 3.90 -2.99
CA GLN A 39 12.49 3.60 -4.29
C GLN A 39 11.06 3.11 -4.12
N TYR A 40 10.78 2.33 -3.07
CA TYR A 40 9.44 1.88 -2.76
C TYR A 40 8.50 3.03 -2.35
N VAL A 41 8.97 3.93 -1.49
CA VAL A 41 8.20 5.12 -1.10
C VAL A 41 7.96 6.03 -2.31
N ASP A 42 8.96 6.23 -3.16
CA ASP A 42 8.84 7.04 -4.37
C ASP A 42 7.78 6.44 -5.33
N ALA A 43 7.76 5.11 -5.48
CA ALA A 43 6.74 4.42 -6.27
C ALA A 43 5.34 4.57 -5.65
N LEU A 44 5.18 4.39 -4.33
CA LEU A 44 3.91 4.60 -3.65
C LEU A 44 3.37 6.02 -3.83
N LEU A 45 4.24 7.03 -3.73
CA LEU A 45 3.86 8.43 -3.92
C LEU A 45 3.44 8.72 -5.37
N ALA A 46 4.12 8.11 -6.36
CA ALA A 46 3.74 8.22 -7.76
C ALA A 46 2.35 7.62 -8.01
N ASP A 47 2.10 6.41 -7.52
CA ASP A 47 0.80 5.74 -7.63
C ASP A 47 -0.31 6.56 -6.96
N LEU A 48 -0.09 7.02 -5.72
CA LEU A 48 -1.05 7.85 -4.99
C LEU A 48 -1.33 9.18 -5.68
N THR A 49 -0.33 9.79 -6.32
CA THR A 49 -0.49 11.02 -7.10
C THR A 49 -1.41 10.78 -8.30
N GLN A 50 -1.26 9.64 -8.99
CA GLN A 50 -2.12 9.25 -10.10
C GLN A 50 -3.56 8.97 -9.63
N ASP A 51 -3.73 8.42 -8.42
CA ASP A 51 -5.03 8.06 -7.86
C ASP A 51 -5.81 9.22 -7.23
N LEU A 52 -5.21 10.42 -7.09
CA LEU A 52 -5.84 11.58 -6.44
C LEU A 52 -7.25 11.89 -6.98
N ALA A 53 -7.49 11.68 -8.27
CA ALA A 53 -8.79 11.92 -8.90
C ALA A 53 -9.92 11.05 -8.30
N TYR A 54 -9.61 9.84 -7.81
CA TYR A 54 -10.58 8.91 -7.23
C TYR A 54 -11.01 9.27 -5.80
N VAL A 55 -10.24 10.12 -5.12
CA VAL A 55 -10.51 10.53 -3.74
C VAL A 55 -11.69 11.50 -3.64
N GLN A 56 -12.01 12.24 -4.72
CA GLN A 56 -13.14 13.17 -4.80
C GLN A 56 -13.13 14.22 -3.67
N GLY A 57 -11.94 14.68 -3.27
CA GLY A 57 -11.76 15.67 -2.21
C GLY A 57 -12.07 15.18 -0.79
N ARG A 58 -12.32 13.88 -0.59
CA ARG A 58 -12.50 13.29 0.74
C ARG A 58 -11.17 13.27 1.50
N LYS A 59 -11.24 13.47 2.82
CA LYS A 59 -10.07 13.38 3.70
C LYS A 59 -9.95 11.97 4.28
N VAL A 60 -8.71 11.52 4.46
CA VAL A 60 -8.34 10.35 5.26
C VAL A 60 -8.44 10.70 6.74
#